data_AF-A0AAN8VAH2-F1
#
_entry.id   AF-A0AAN8VAH2-F1
#
_cell.length_a   1.000
_cell.length_b   1.000
_cell.length_c   1.000
_cell.angle_alpha   90.00
_cell.angle_beta   90.00
_cell.angle_gamma   90.00
#
_symmetry.space_group_name_H-M   'P 1'
#
loop_
_entity.id
_entity.type
_entity.pdbx_description
1 polymer ?
#
loop_
_entity_poly.entity_id
_entity_poly.type
_entity_poly.pdbx_seq_one_letter_code
_entity_poly.pdbx_strand_id
1 'polypeptide(L)'
;MSYLPNMTDPNKAHAWIEQHVQPYISLTKITCITVGNEVFSSNDTQSMNSLLPAMQTIYGSLVSLGLDEQVTVNIQGLSNQILLSISNPFLISMPKSNRLFLLMPIHNPDYVSLEYVLFQPNQGMTDSNTNLNYDNILYAQIDAVY
;
A
#
# COMPACT_ATOMS: atom_id res chain seq x y z
N MET A 1 15.15 -2.75 14.27
CA MET A 1 14.26 -1.75 14.90
C MET A 1 13.37 -1.18 13.80
N SER A 2 12.07 -1.50 13.83
CA SER A 2 11.10 -0.96 12.88
C SER A 2 11.02 0.56 13.04
N TYR A 3 11.18 1.33 11.96
CA TYR A 3 11.09 2.79 11.97
C TYR A 3 9.62 3.27 11.94
N LEU A 4 8.69 2.35 11.69
CA LEU A 4 7.27 2.61 11.51
C LEU A 4 6.59 3.24 12.75
N PRO A 5 6.86 2.81 14.00
CA PRO A 5 6.23 3.43 15.17
C PRO A 5 6.60 4.91 15.34
N ASN A 6 7.80 5.34 14.91
CA ASN A 6 8.20 6.74 14.98
C ASN A 6 7.39 7.62 14.03
N MET A 7 6.91 7.06 12.92
CA MET A 7 6.10 7.80 11.95
C MET A 7 4.68 8.04 12.48
N THR A 8 4.25 7.41 13.58
CA THR A 8 2.94 7.72 14.20
C THR A 8 2.88 9.10 14.88
N ASP A 9 4.03 9.76 15.07
CA ASP A 9 4.15 11.12 15.60
C ASP A 9 4.15 12.13 14.44
N PRO A 10 3.19 13.07 14.38
CA PRO A 10 3.10 14.07 13.30
C PRO A 10 4.38 14.91 13.12
N ASN A 11 5.05 15.29 14.21
CA ASN A 11 6.24 16.14 14.13
C ASN A 11 7.41 15.37 13.53
N LYS A 12 7.54 14.08 13.88
CA LYS A 12 8.57 13.21 13.33
C LYS A 12 8.31 12.89 11.87
N ALA A 13 7.06 12.64 11.48
CA ALA A 13 6.68 12.40 10.10
C ALA A 13 6.96 13.65 9.22
N HIS A 14 6.60 14.83 9.72
CA HIS A 14 6.84 16.09 9.02
C HIS A 14 8.34 16.35 8.82
N ALA A 15 9.12 16.28 9.90
CA ALA A 15 10.57 16.46 9.83
C ALA A 15 11.24 15.43 8.90
N TRP A 16 10.71 14.19 8.87
CA TRP A 16 11.21 13.17 7.95
C TRP A 16 10.98 13.56 6.49
N ILE A 17 9.79 14.06 6.13
CA ILE A 17 9.47 14.50 4.77
C ILE A 17 10.32 15.70 4.35
N GLU A 18 10.49 16.70 5.23
CA GLU A 18 11.33 17.87 4.95
C GLU A 18 12.80 17.48 4.71
N GLN A 19 13.30 16.46 5.41
CA GLN A 19 14.70 16.03 5.30
C GLN A 19 14.95 15.05 4.14
N HIS A 20 13.99 14.17 3.84
CA HIS A 20 14.22 13.01 2.97
C HIS A 20 13.43 13.05 1.66
N VAL A 21 12.40 13.89 1.55
CA VAL A 21 11.53 13.95 0.36
C VAL A 21 11.60 15.32 -0.30
N GLN A 22 11.28 16.37 0.47
CA GLN A 22 11.17 17.75 -0.04
C GLN A 22 12.42 18.24 -0.80
N PRO A 23 13.67 17.96 -0.36
CA PRO A 23 14.87 18.46 -1.06
C PRO A 23 15.07 17.83 -2.43
N TYR A 24 14.51 16.64 -2.65
CA TYR A 24 14.73 15.84 -3.86
C TYR A 24 13.55 15.89 -4.82
N ILE A 25 12.40 16.40 -4.40
CA ILE A 25 11.15 16.32 -5.17
C ILE A 25 11.19 17.13 -6.48
N SER A 26 11.99 18.20 -6.53
CA SER A 26 12.21 18.98 -7.75
C SER A 26 13.26 18.38 -8.68
N LEU A 27 14.13 17.52 -8.14
CA LEU A 27 15.25 16.88 -8.83
C LEU A 27 14.92 15.45 -9.29
N THR A 28 13.90 14.84 -8.70
CA THR A 28 13.52 13.45 -8.90
C THR A 28 12.00 13.32 -9.03
N LYS A 29 11.52 12.35 -9.80
CA LYS A 29 10.09 12.09 -9.97
C LYS A 29 9.55 11.21 -8.84
N ILE A 30 9.68 11.66 -7.60
CA ILE A 30 9.05 10.97 -6.47
C ILE A 30 7.55 11.20 -6.57
N THR A 31 6.80 10.13 -6.85
CA THR A 31 5.33 10.18 -7.00
C THR A 31 4.60 9.39 -5.92
N CYS A 32 5.32 8.62 -5.11
CA CYS A 32 4.74 7.73 -4.12
C CYS A 32 5.70 7.50 -2.94
N ILE A 33 5.16 7.51 -1.73
CA ILE A 33 5.80 7.03 -0.49
C ILE A 33 5.06 5.76 -0.06
N THR A 34 5.77 4.64 -0.03
CA THR A 34 5.23 3.38 0.49
C THR A 34 5.55 3.25 1.97
N VAL A 35 4.52 3.14 2.80
CA VAL A 35 4.57 3.04 4.26
C VAL A 35 4.35 1.60 4.66
N GLY A 36 5.37 1.00 5.27
CA GLY A 36 5.34 -0.39 5.68
C GLY A 36 5.69 -1.35 4.53
N ASN A 37 6.87 -1.96 4.61
CA ASN A 37 7.24 -3.09 3.77
C ASN A 37 6.84 -4.36 4.50
N GLU A 38 5.88 -5.11 3.96
CA GLU A 38 5.46 -6.43 4.47
C GLU A 38 5.03 -6.45 5.95
N VAL A 39 4.41 -5.38 6.43
CA VAL A 39 3.96 -5.27 7.83
C VAL A 39 3.06 -6.43 8.26
N PHE A 40 2.35 -7.02 7.29
CA PHE A 40 1.44 -8.14 7.51
C PHE A 40 2.06 -9.54 7.29
N SER A 41 3.30 -9.63 6.78
CA SER A 41 4.03 -10.92 6.68
C SER A 41 4.66 -11.32 8.02
N SER A 42 4.89 -10.33 8.88
CA SER A 42 5.46 -10.51 10.21
C SER A 42 4.37 -10.68 11.27
N ASN A 43 4.58 -11.55 12.26
CA ASN A 43 3.76 -11.61 13.48
C ASN A 43 4.00 -10.38 14.41
N ASP A 44 4.49 -9.26 13.86
CA ASP A 44 4.78 -8.03 14.59
C ASP A 44 3.53 -7.16 14.70
N THR A 45 2.72 -7.46 15.70
CA THR A 45 1.51 -6.71 16.04
C THR A 45 1.77 -5.22 16.27
N GLN A 46 2.98 -4.83 16.70
CA GLN A 46 3.31 -3.42 16.92
C GLN A 46 3.39 -2.66 15.61
N SER A 47 4.04 -3.25 14.59
CA SER A 47 4.11 -2.65 13.25
C SER A 47 2.72 -2.60 12.61
N MET A 48 1.90 -3.64 12.77
CA MET A 48 0.50 -3.64 12.29
C MET A 48 -0.33 -2.50 12.91
N ASN A 49 -0.23 -2.32 14.23
CA ASN A 49 -0.95 -1.25 14.95
C ASN A 49 -0.42 0.15 14.61
N SER A 50 0.85 0.27 14.21
CA SER A 50 1.48 1.55 13.87
C SER A 50 1.25 1.97 12.42
N LEU A 51 0.84 1.05 11.54
CA LEU A 51 0.74 1.29 10.11
C LEU A 51 -0.25 2.39 9.76
N LEU A 52 -1.50 2.27 10.22
CA LEU A 52 -2.54 3.23 9.91
C LEU A 52 -2.23 4.63 10.48
N PRO A 53 -1.85 4.78 11.77
CA PRO A 53 -1.45 6.08 12.29
C PRO A 53 -0.24 6.68 11.54
N ALA A 54 0.74 5.86 11.14
CA ALA A 54 1.89 6.34 10.39
C ALA A 54 1.53 6.84 8.98
N MET A 55 0.57 6.20 8.31
CA MET A 55 0.06 6.73 7.04
C MET A 55 -0.67 8.05 7.20
N GLN A 56 -1.46 8.17 8.28
CA GLN A 56 -2.24 9.38 8.58
C GLN A 56 -1.34 10.60 8.76
N THR A 57 -0.28 10.45 9.54
CA THR A 57 0.69 11.52 9.81
C THR A 57 1.53 11.88 8.59
N ILE A 58 1.97 10.89 7.81
CA ILE A 58 2.70 11.12 6.56
C ILE A 58 1.82 11.86 5.57
N TYR A 59 0.58 11.41 5.36
CA TYR A 59 -0.36 12.09 4.47
C TYR A 59 -0.66 13.51 4.96
N GLY A 60 -0.96 13.70 6.25
CA GLY A 60 -1.20 15.02 6.82
C GLY A 60 -0.02 15.98 6.65
N SER A 61 1.21 15.45 6.70
CA SER A 61 2.43 16.23 6.47
C SER A 61 2.64 16.58 5.00
N LEU A 62 2.26 15.71 4.06
CA LEU A 62 2.28 16.04 2.63
C LEU A 62 1.26 17.14 2.31
N VAL A 63 0.06 17.05 2.90
CA VAL A 63 -0.98 18.09 2.76
C VAL A 63 -0.50 19.42 3.32
N SER A 64 0.15 19.44 4.50
CA SER A 64 0.65 20.70 5.08
C SER A 64 1.77 21.35 4.27
N LEU A 65 2.50 20.56 3.48
CA LEU A 65 3.55 21.03 2.57
C LEU A 65 3.05 21.30 1.14
N GLY A 66 1.77 21.05 0.85
CA GLY A 66 1.18 21.20 -0.49
C GLY A 66 1.74 20.19 -1.51
N LEU A 67 2.17 19.02 -1.04
CA LEU A 67 2.79 17.96 -1.86
C LEU A 67 1.83 16.80 -2.16
N ASP A 68 0.61 16.81 -1.61
CA ASP A 68 -0.36 15.70 -1.67
C ASP A 68 -0.95 15.44 -3.07
N GLU A 69 -0.88 16.44 -3.97
CA GLU A 69 -1.20 16.26 -5.40
C GLU A 69 -0.06 15.60 -6.19
N GLN A 70 1.18 15.72 -5.72
CA GLN A 70 2.37 15.20 -6.41
C GLN A 70 2.82 13.84 -5.85
N VAL A 71 2.68 13.66 -4.53
CA VAL A 71 3.17 12.49 -3.80
C VAL A 71 2.00 11.77 -3.16
N THR A 72 1.81 10.53 -3.60
CA THR A 72 0.81 9.61 -3.07
C THR A 72 1.36 8.84 -1.87
N VAL A 73 0.49 8.42 -0.95
CA VAL A 73 0.87 7.56 0.19
C VAL A 73 0.30 6.18 -0.03
N ASN A 74 1.12 5.15 0.14
CA ASN A 74 0.74 3.78 -0.18
C ASN A 74 1.15 2.77 0.90
N ILE A 75 0.61 1.56 0.85
CA ILE A 75 1.02 0.40 1.63
C ILE A 75 1.47 -0.72 0.68
N GLN A 76 2.46 -1.49 1.12
CA GLN A 76 2.85 -2.73 0.48
C GLN A 76 2.50 -3.93 1.37
N GLY A 77 1.81 -4.91 0.80
CA GLY A 77 1.32 -6.08 1.53
C GLY A 77 0.64 -7.12 0.63
N LEU A 78 0.27 -8.26 1.22
CA LEU A 78 -0.44 -9.34 0.54
C LEU A 78 -1.92 -8.96 0.32
N SER A 79 -2.50 -9.37 -0.81
CA SER A 79 -3.84 -8.94 -1.25
C SER A 79 -4.96 -9.22 -0.25
N ASN A 80 -4.95 -10.40 0.37
CA ASN A 80 -5.94 -10.80 1.37
C ASN A 80 -5.88 -9.96 2.67
N GLN A 81 -4.69 -9.52 3.07
CA GLN A 81 -4.48 -8.71 4.27
C GLN A 81 -4.71 -7.21 3.99
N ILE A 82 -4.46 -6.78 2.76
CA ILE A 82 -4.83 -5.44 2.29
C ILE A 82 -6.36 -5.30 2.21
N LEU A 83 -7.11 -6.34 1.83
CA LEU A 83 -8.58 -6.30 1.81
C LEU A 83 -9.20 -5.92 3.16
N LEU A 84 -8.61 -6.39 4.26
CA LEU A 84 -9.04 -6.00 5.61
C LEU A 84 -8.68 -4.55 5.91
N SER A 85 -7.56 -4.07 5.36
CA SER A 85 -7.08 -2.70 5.56
C SER A 85 -7.90 -1.69 4.76
N ILE A 86 -8.28 -1.98 3.50
CA ILE A 86 -9.08 -1.06 2.66
C ILE A 86 -10.49 -0.81 3.19
N SER A 87 -11.01 -1.67 4.09
CA SER A 87 -12.25 -1.42 4.81
C SER A 87 -12.14 -0.27 5.84
N ASN A 88 -10.92 0.22 6.10
CA ASN A 88 -10.68 1.31 7.03
C ASN A 88 -11.21 2.66 6.48
N PRO A 89 -12.05 3.39 7.24
CA PRO A 89 -12.64 4.66 6.79
C PRO A 89 -11.61 5.71 6.35
N PHE A 90 -10.41 5.71 6.93
CA PHE A 90 -9.36 6.66 6.55
C PHE A 90 -8.82 6.38 5.15
N LEU A 91 -8.55 5.11 4.83
CA LEU A 91 -8.11 4.71 3.49
C LEU A 91 -9.22 4.97 2.46
N ILE A 92 -10.48 4.82 2.87
CA ILE A 92 -11.66 5.19 2.08
C ILE A 92 -11.84 6.72 1.96
N SER A 93 -11.26 7.53 2.84
CA SER A 93 -11.30 8.99 2.72
C SER A 93 -10.16 9.58 1.89
N MET A 94 -9.09 8.82 1.64
CA MET A 94 -7.99 9.28 0.79
C MET A 94 -8.47 9.48 -0.65
N PRO A 95 -7.97 10.53 -1.35
CA PRO A 95 -8.21 10.72 -2.77
C PRO A 95 -7.92 9.42 -3.55
N LYS A 96 -8.74 9.09 -4.54
CA LYS A 96 -8.55 7.87 -5.35
C LYS A 96 -7.18 7.82 -6.02
N SER A 97 -6.62 8.98 -6.38
CA SER A 97 -5.25 9.14 -6.90
C SER A 97 -4.18 8.65 -5.93
N ASN A 98 -4.47 8.63 -4.63
CA ASN A 98 -3.53 8.30 -3.56
C ASN A 98 -3.76 6.89 -3.01
N ARG A 99 -4.50 6.03 -3.73
CA ARG A 99 -4.75 4.62 -3.37
C ARG A 99 -4.03 3.65 -4.29
N LEU A 100 -2.70 3.74 -4.35
CA LEU A 100 -1.91 2.88 -5.23
C LEU A 100 -1.49 1.58 -4.53
N PHE A 101 -2.38 0.72 -4.05
CA PHE A 101 -1.95 -0.48 -3.31
C PHE A 101 -0.96 -1.34 -4.12
N LEU A 102 0.30 -1.43 -3.66
CA LEU A 102 1.31 -2.28 -4.27
C LEU A 102 1.05 -3.70 -3.77
N LEU A 103 0.11 -4.36 -4.45
CA LEU A 103 -0.28 -5.73 -4.20
C LEU A 103 0.83 -6.62 -4.75
N MET A 104 1.69 -7.09 -3.86
CA MET A 104 2.73 -8.05 -4.24
C MET A 104 2.04 -9.39 -4.53
N PRO A 105 2.34 -10.06 -5.67
CA PRO A 105 1.88 -11.42 -5.86
C PRO A 105 2.37 -12.28 -4.70
N ILE A 106 1.49 -13.10 -4.14
CA ILE A 106 1.84 -14.05 -3.09
C ILE A 106 3.00 -14.88 -3.66
N HIS A 107 4.20 -14.74 -3.10
CA HIS A 107 5.36 -15.53 -3.50
C HIS A 107 5.27 -16.93 -2.87
N ASN A 108 4.13 -17.59 -3.08
CA ASN A 108 3.88 -18.93 -2.63
C ASN A 108 3.36 -19.79 -3.80
N PRO A 109 4.24 -20.62 -4.41
CA PRO A 109 3.87 -21.43 -5.57
C PRO A 109 2.80 -22.47 -5.25
N ASP A 110 2.53 -22.76 -3.96
CA ASP A 110 1.46 -23.68 -3.55
C ASP A 110 0.06 -23.06 -3.65
N TYR A 111 -0.04 -21.73 -3.71
CA TYR A 111 -1.31 -21.00 -3.75
C TYR A 111 -1.51 -20.17 -5.01
N VAL A 112 -0.43 -19.79 -5.70
CA VAL A 112 -0.48 -18.98 -6.91
C VAL A 112 0.44 -19.58 -7.96
N SER A 113 -0.13 -20.02 -9.08
CA SER A 113 0.66 -20.62 -10.16
C SER A 113 1.52 -19.58 -10.87
N LEU A 114 2.68 -19.99 -11.38
CA LEU A 114 3.59 -19.11 -12.11
C LEU A 114 2.92 -18.57 -13.37
N GLU A 115 2.13 -19.40 -14.05
CA GLU A 115 1.39 -19.05 -15.26
C GLU A 115 0.41 -17.90 -15.00
N TYR A 116 -0.24 -17.89 -13.82
CA TYR A 116 -1.18 -16.86 -13.41
C TYR A 116 -0.52 -15.50 -13.13
N VAL A 117 0.74 -15.51 -12.67
CA VAL A 117 1.54 -14.29 -12.46
C VAL A 117 2.15 -13.79 -13.78
N LEU A 118 2.49 -14.69 -14.69
CA LEU A 118 3.15 -14.38 -15.96
C LEU A 118 2.19 -14.12 -17.13
N PHE A 119 0.88 -13.99 -16.87
CA PHE A 119 -0.15 -13.78 -17.91
C PHE A 119 -0.17 -14.90 -18.96
N GLN A 120 0.15 -16.13 -18.56
CA GLN A 120 0.08 -17.31 -19.42
C GLN A 120 -1.28 -18.02 -19.27
N PRO A 121 -1.70 -18.83 -20.27
CA PRO A 121 -2.96 -19.58 -20.17
C PRO A 121 -3.02 -20.48 -18.93
N ASN A 122 -4.06 -20.32 -18.12
CA ASN A 122 -4.30 -21.10 -16.90
C ASN A 122 -5.81 -21.18 -16.61
N GLN A 123 -6.22 -21.88 -15.54
CA GLN A 123 -7.63 -22.03 -15.18
C GLN A 123 -8.24 -20.76 -14.56
N GLY A 124 -7.41 -19.81 -14.16
CA GLY A 124 -7.79 -18.62 -13.42
C GLY A 124 -8.07 -18.87 -11.94
N MET A 125 -8.45 -17.82 -11.26
CA MET A 125 -8.94 -17.82 -9.89
C MET A 125 -10.31 -17.14 -9.85
N THR A 126 -11.32 -17.86 -9.35
CA THR A 126 -12.65 -17.31 -9.12
C THR A 126 -12.72 -16.66 -7.75
N ASP A 127 -13.14 -15.39 -7.69
CA ASP A 127 -13.49 -14.73 -6.43
C ASP A 127 -14.82 -15.26 -5.91
N SER A 128 -14.81 -15.83 -4.71
CA SER A 128 -15.99 -16.40 -4.03
C SER A 128 -17.07 -15.37 -3.72
N ASN A 129 -16.75 -14.08 -3.62
CA ASN A 129 -17.71 -13.04 -3.28
C ASN A 129 -18.48 -12.54 -4.51
N THR A 130 -17.80 -12.36 -5.63
CA THR A 130 -18.38 -11.79 -6.87
C THR A 130 -18.67 -12.84 -7.95
N ASN A 131 -18.12 -14.05 -7.82
CA ASN A 131 -18.07 -15.09 -8.85
C ASN A 131 -17.35 -14.67 -10.14
N LEU A 132 -16.55 -13.60 -10.11
CA LEU A 132 -15.71 -13.20 -11.23
C LEU A 132 -14.50 -14.12 -11.32
N ASN A 133 -14.20 -14.62 -12.52
CA ASN A 133 -13.00 -15.41 -12.79
C ASN A 133 -11.91 -14.52 -13.38
N TYR A 134 -10.78 -14.46 -12.69
CA TYR A 134 -9.59 -13.75 -13.14
C TYR A 134 -8.62 -14.75 -13.74
N ASP A 135 -8.11 -14.50 -14.94
CA ASP A 135 -7.11 -15.35 -15.60
C ASP A 135 -5.67 -14.92 -15.29
N ASN A 136 -5.49 -13.80 -14.59
CA ASN A 136 -4.21 -13.33 -14.09
C ASN A 136 -4.37 -12.52 -12.80
N ILE A 137 -3.29 -12.47 -12.00
CA ILE A 137 -3.31 -11.81 -10.69
C ILE A 137 -3.52 -10.30 -10.77
N LEU A 138 -3.07 -9.65 -11.85
CA LEU A 138 -3.19 -8.20 -12.00
C LEU A 138 -4.66 -7.77 -12.08
N TYR A 139 -5.51 -8.50 -12.79
CA TYR A 139 -6.94 -8.17 -12.87
C TYR A 139 -7.66 -8.36 -11.55
N ALA A 140 -7.37 -9.46 -10.84
CA ALA A 140 -7.90 -9.69 -9.50
C ALA A 140 -7.47 -8.56 -8.53
N GLN A 141 -6.23 -8.08 -8.67
CA GLN A 141 -5.69 -6.99 -7.86
C GLN A 141 -6.30 -5.64 -8.20
N ILE A 142 -6.54 -5.34 -9.48
CA ILE A 142 -7.21 -4.10 -9.90
C ILE A 142 -8.64 -4.08 -9.38
N ASP A 143 -9.39 -5.16 -9.57
CA ASP A 143 -10.79 -5.23 -9.15
C ASP A 143 -10.96 -5.13 -7.63
N ALA A 144 -10.03 -5.71 -6.85
CA ALA A 144 -10.03 -5.61 -5.39
C ALA A 144 -9.91 -4.17 -4.84
N VAL A 145 -9.52 -3.20 -5.68
CA VAL A 145 -9.37 -1.79 -5.29
C VAL A 145 -10.61 -0.95 -5.65
N TYR A 146 -11.49 -1.43 -6.52
CA TYR A 146 -12.68 -0.71 -7.01
C TYR A 146 -13.94 -1.03 -6.21
#